data_AF-U2JV69-F1
#
_entry.id   AF-U2JV69-F1
#
_cell.length_a   1.000
_cell.length_b   1.000
_cell.length_c   1.000
_cell.angle_alpha   90.00
_cell.angle_beta   90.00
_cell.angle_gamma   90.00
#
_symmetry.space_group_name_H-M   'P 1'
#
loop_
_entity.id
_entity.type
_entity.pdbx_description
1 polymer ?
#
loop_
_entity_poly.entity_id
_entity_poly.type
_entity_poly.pdbx_seq_one_letter_code
_entity_poly.pdbx_strand_id
1 'polypeptide(L)'
;MGSILATLRQTLELKGCYDELIVDLIGNYIFHKKGNGKKILLSCHIDEISFMIRFIDDAGLLHIVPVGYHDDRMVINQDMVMSLEFIN
;
A
#
# COMPACT_ATOMS: atom_id res chain seq x y z
N MET A 1 7.57 0.13 1.47
CA MET A 1 8.18 0.28 0.12
C MET A 1 7.25 -0.20 -1.00
N GLY A 2 6.37 -1.21 -0.79
CA GLY A 2 5.51 -1.76 -1.84
C GLY A 2 4.41 -0.83 -2.34
N SER A 3 3.66 -0.15 -1.46
CA SER A 3 2.47 0.61 -1.88
C SER A 3 2.77 1.85 -2.72
N ILE A 4 3.74 2.69 -2.33
CA ILE A 4 4.05 3.96 -3.06
C ILE A 4 4.61 3.70 -4.45
N LEU A 5 5.53 2.73 -4.60
CA LEU A 5 6.03 2.34 -5.91
C LEU A 5 4.94 1.67 -6.75
N ALA A 6 4.08 0.85 -6.14
CA ALA A 6 2.94 0.25 -6.83
C ALA A 6 1.98 1.33 -7.37
N THR A 7 1.70 2.36 -6.58
CA THR A 7 0.86 3.49 -6.97
C THR A 7 1.43 4.29 -8.16
N LEU A 8 2.73 4.64 -8.09
CA LEU A 8 3.41 5.32 -9.19
C LEU A 8 3.41 4.46 -10.46
N ARG A 9 3.67 3.16 -10.29
CA ARG A 9 3.66 2.19 -11.38
C ARG A 9 2.28 2.07 -12.03
N GLN A 10 1.20 2.00 -11.25
CA GLN A 10 -0.18 1.96 -11.78
C GLN A 10 -0.48 3.19 -12.64
N THR A 11 -0.05 4.37 -12.20
CA THR A 11 -0.27 5.63 -12.94
C THR A 11 0.48 5.61 -14.29
N LEU A 12 1.67 5.02 -14.33
CA LEU A 12 2.44 4.83 -15.56
C LEU A 12 1.83 3.76 -16.48
N GLU A 13 1.44 2.61 -15.93
CA GLU A 13 0.88 1.48 -16.69
C GLU A 13 -0.48 1.81 -17.30
N LEU A 14 -1.31 2.60 -16.60
CA LEU A 14 -2.64 2.99 -17.07
C LEU A 14 -2.64 4.29 -17.88
N LYS A 15 -1.47 4.86 -18.18
CA LYS A 15 -1.37 6.12 -18.92
C LYS A 15 -2.05 6.00 -20.28
N GLY A 16 -3.02 6.89 -20.52
CA GLY A 16 -3.83 6.90 -21.76
C GLY A 16 -5.02 5.94 -21.75
N CYS A 17 -5.18 5.12 -20.72
CA CYS A 17 -6.32 4.20 -20.55
C CYS A 17 -7.50 4.82 -19.78
N TYR A 18 -7.36 6.05 -19.27
CA TYR A 18 -8.38 6.79 -18.52
C TYR A 18 -8.54 8.21 -19.06
N ASP A 19 -9.68 8.83 -18.80
CA ASP A 19 -9.95 10.23 -19.17
C ASP A 19 -9.81 11.17 -17.97
N GLU A 20 -9.97 10.66 -16.76
CA GLU A 20 -9.88 11.40 -15.51
C GLU A 20 -9.19 10.54 -14.44
N LEU A 21 -8.29 11.17 -13.67
CA LEU A 21 -7.63 10.58 -12.51
C LEU A 21 -8.00 11.41 -11.28
N ILE A 22 -8.54 10.75 -10.27
CA ILE A 22 -8.90 11.36 -8.99
C ILE A 22 -8.09 10.65 -7.91
N VAL A 23 -7.48 11.44 -7.02
CA VAL A 23 -6.82 10.92 -5.82
C VAL A 23 -7.62 11.40 -4.62
N ASP A 24 -8.07 10.47 -3.78
CA ASP A 24 -8.81 10.83 -2.57
C ASP A 24 -7.87 11.24 -1.42
N LEU A 25 -8.46 11.69 -0.31
CA LEU A 25 -7.70 12.21 0.85
C LEU A 25 -6.82 11.15 1.53
N ILE A 26 -7.14 9.86 1.37
CA ILE A 26 -6.37 8.76 1.99
C ILE A 26 -5.41 8.11 1.00
N GLY A 27 -5.31 8.64 -0.22
CA GLY A 27 -4.35 8.21 -1.24
C GLY A 27 -4.84 7.09 -2.17
N ASN A 28 -6.15 6.83 -2.26
CA ASN A 28 -6.67 5.92 -3.27
C ASN A 28 -6.69 6.59 -4.65
N TYR A 29 -6.39 5.80 -5.68
CA TYR A 29 -6.37 6.24 -7.07
C TYR A 29 -7.61 5.73 -7.80
N ILE A 30 -8.40 6.65 -8.33
CA ILE A 30 -9.62 6.36 -9.07
C ILE A 30 -9.39 6.77 -10.53
N PHE A 31 -9.24 5.78 -11.38
CA PHE A 31 -9.12 5.95 -12.82
C PHE A 31 -10.50 5.85 -13.47
N HIS A 32 -10.95 6.93 -14.11
CA HIS A 32 -12.27 7.00 -14.73
C HIS A 32 -12.15 7.10 -16.25
N LYS A 33 -12.73 6.13 -16.96
CA LYS A 33 -12.93 6.16 -18.41
C LYS A 33 -14.40 6.47 -18.71
N LYS A 34 -14.65 7.53 -19.47
CA LYS A 34 -16.00 7.99 -19.83
C LYS A 34 -16.57 7.11 -20.94
N GLY A 35 -17.88 6.84 -20.86
CA GLY A 35 -18.62 6.07 -21.84
C GLY A 35 -20.12 6.14 -21.61
N ASN A 36 -20.92 5.82 -22.64
CA ASN A 36 -22.38 5.98 -22.63
C ASN A 36 -23.12 4.69 -22.25
N GLY A 37 -22.58 3.91 -21.32
CA GLY A 37 -23.10 2.58 -20.93
C GLY A 37 -23.42 2.46 -19.44
N LYS A 38 -23.58 1.22 -18.97
CA LYS A 38 -23.71 0.95 -17.53
C LYS A 38 -22.43 1.34 -16.80
N LYS A 39 -22.57 1.92 -15.60
CA LYS A 39 -21.43 2.24 -14.73
C LYS A 39 -20.89 0.94 -14.12
N ILE A 40 -19.62 0.66 -14.38
CA ILE A 40 -18.90 -0.52 -13.87
C ILE A 40 -17.79 -0.03 -12.94
N LEU A 41 -17.63 -0.70 -11.79
CA LEU A 41 -16.53 -0.45 -10.85
C LEU A 41 -15.64 -1.70 -10.81
N LEU A 42 -14.36 -1.50 -11.09
CA LEU A 42 -13.30 -2.47 -10.82
C LEU A 42 -12.47 -1.89 -9.68
N SER A 43 -12.38 -2.61 -8.57
CA SER A 43 -11.72 -2.15 -7.35
C SER A 43 -10.68 -3.18 -6.91
N CYS A 44 -9.53 -2.68 -6.47
CA CYS A 44 -8.45 -3.44 -5.85
C CYS A 44 -7.94 -2.62 -4.66
N HIS A 45 -7.40 -3.28 -3.65
CA HIS A 45 -6.77 -2.65 -2.51
C HIS A 45 -5.25 -2.57 -2.75
N ILE A 46 -4.62 -1.46 -2.37
CA ILE A 46 -3.19 -1.16 -2.65
C ILE A 46 -2.31 -1.50 -1.44
N ASP A 47 -2.92 -1.80 -0.31
CA ASP A 47 -2.25 -2.20 0.91
C ASP A 47 -1.80 -3.66 0.88
N GLU A 48 -0.69 -3.90 1.57
CA GLU A 48 -0.12 -5.22 1.81
C GLU A 48 0.00 -5.45 3.32
N ILE A 49 -0.11 -6.70 3.73
CA ILE A 49 0.05 -7.08 5.14
C ILE A 49 1.53 -6.94 5.51
N SER A 50 1.82 -6.29 6.63
CA SER A 50 3.19 -6.02 7.06
C SER A 50 3.26 -5.82 8.58
N PHE A 51 4.31 -5.17 9.07
CA PHE A 51 4.52 -4.85 10.48
C PHE A 51 4.89 -3.39 10.67
N MET A 52 4.53 -2.84 11.82
CA MET A 52 4.91 -1.50 12.27
C MET A 52 5.80 -1.59 13.51
N ILE A 53 6.83 -0.76 13.58
CA ILE A 53 7.69 -0.66 14.77
C ILE A 53 6.93 0.10 15.86
N ARG A 54 6.77 -0.53 17.03
CA ARG A 54 6.10 0.05 18.20
C ARG A 54 7.08 0.77 19.12
N PHE A 55 8.24 0.17 19.39
CA PHE A 55 9.33 0.79 20.15
C PHE A 55 10.66 0.06 19.91
N ILE A 56 11.75 0.70 20.30
CA ILE A 56 13.12 0.18 20.28
C ILE A 56 13.58 0.07 21.73
N ASP A 57 14.08 -1.10 22.14
CA ASP A 57 14.55 -1.31 23.51
C ASP A 57 16.00 -0.82 23.71
N ASP A 58 16.48 -0.85 24.95
CA ASP A 58 17.84 -0.40 25.31
C ASP A 58 18.94 -1.30 24.73
N ALA A 59 18.58 -2.53 24.29
CA ALA A 59 19.49 -3.44 23.61
C ALA A 59 19.53 -3.22 22.08
N GLY A 60 18.68 -2.33 21.56
CA GLY A 60 18.57 -2.04 20.12
C GLY A 60 17.68 -3.02 19.35
N LEU A 61 16.88 -3.83 20.03
CA LEU A 61 15.90 -4.71 19.40
C LEU A 61 14.62 -3.95 19.05
N LEU A 62 14.01 -4.37 17.94
CA LEU A 62 12.80 -3.75 17.41
C LEU A 62 11.58 -4.56 17.81
N HIS A 63 10.66 -3.91 18.52
CA HIS A 63 9.37 -4.50 18.84
C HIS A 63 8.36 -4.12 17.78
N ILE A 64 7.86 -5.12 17.06
CA ILE A 64 6.93 -4.94 15.95
C ILE A 64 5.51 -5.35 16.33
N VAL A 65 4.52 -4.72 15.69
CA VAL A 65 3.10 -5.10 15.76
C VAL A 65 2.58 -5.38 14.36
N PRO A 66 1.69 -6.37 14.17
CA PRO A 66 1.14 -6.70 12.87
C PRO A 66 0.25 -5.58 12.34
N VAL A 67 0.35 -5.31 11.04
CA VAL A 67 -0.58 -4.46 10.26
C VAL A 67 -1.29 -5.39 9.28
N GLY A 68 -2.57 -5.67 9.57
CA GLY A 68 -3.31 -6.74 8.91
C GLY A 68 -3.18 -8.08 9.63
N TYR A 69 -3.68 -9.16 9.01
CA TYR A 69 -3.66 -10.49 9.60
C TYR A 69 -2.31 -11.19 9.40
N HIS A 70 -1.73 -11.72 10.48
CA HIS A 70 -0.55 -12.58 10.44
C HIS A 70 -0.78 -13.84 11.27
N ASP A 71 -0.22 -14.96 10.80
CA ASP A 71 -0.06 -16.17 11.61
C ASP A 71 1.33 -16.12 12.25
N ASP A 72 1.38 -16.09 13.59
CA ASP A 72 2.61 -15.93 14.37
C ASP A 72 3.70 -16.95 14.00
N ARG A 73 3.30 -18.13 13.51
CA ARG A 73 4.22 -19.21 13.12
C ARG A 73 5.01 -18.88 11.85
N MET A 74 4.48 -18.00 11.01
CA MET A 74 5.07 -17.64 9.71
C MET A 74 6.07 -16.47 9.81
N VAL A 75 6.14 -15.81 10.96
CA VAL A 75 6.95 -14.59 11.16
C VAL A 75 8.40 -14.91 11.52
N ILE A 76 8.66 -16.13 12.00
CA ILE A 76 10.00 -16.54 12.45
C ILE A 76 10.92 -16.73 11.24
N ASN A 77 12.16 -16.22 11.36
CA ASN A 77 13.23 -16.37 10.35
C ASN A 77 12.85 -15.81 8.96
N GLN A 78 12.14 -14.69 8.93
CA GLN A 78 11.83 -13.96 7.70
C GLN A 78 12.82 -12.82 7.48
N ASP A 79 13.26 -12.65 6.23
CA ASP A 79 14.03 -11.49 5.82
C ASP A 79 13.09 -10.30 5.59
N MET A 80 13.25 -9.26 6.41
CA MET A 80 12.38 -8.09 6.41
C MET A 80 13.16 -6.84 6.06
N VAL A 81 12.57 -5.99 5.21
CA VAL A 81 13.13 -4.66 4.89
C VAL A 81 12.34 -3.62 5.66
N MET A 82 13.05 -2.81 6.43
CA MET A 82 12.46 -1.70 7.18
C MET A 82 12.61 -0.41 6.39
N SER A 83 11.55 0.38 6.35
CA SER A 83 11.55 1.69 5.71
C SER A 83 11.07 2.71 6.73
N LEU A 84 11.84 3.79 6.89
CA LEU A 84 11.43 4.96 7.65
C LEU A 84 10.79 5.94 6.68
N GLU A 85 9.48 6.13 6.82
CA GLU A 85 8.77 7.21 6.14
C GLU A 85 8.36 8.25 7.17
N PHE A 86 8.88 9.46 6.97
CA PHE A 86 8.47 10.62 7.75
C PHE A 86 7.15 11.12 7.19
N ILE A 87 6.07 10.89 7.93
CA ILE A 87 4.78 11.53 7.66
C ILE A 87 4.90 12.95 8.24
N ASN A 88 5.08 13.94 7.36
CA ASN A 88 5.10 15.36 7.70
C ASN A 88 3.68 15.89 7.90
#